data_AF-A0A843HQI0-F1
#
_entry.id   AF-A0A843HQI0-F1
#
_cell.length_a   1.000
_cell.length_b   1.000
_cell.length_c   1.000
_cell.angle_alpha   90.00
_cell.angle_beta   90.00
_cell.angle_gamma   90.00
#
_symmetry.space_group_name_H-M   'P 1'
#
loop_
_entity.id
_entity.type
_entity.pdbx_description
1 polymer ?
#
loop_
_entity_poly.entity_id
_entity_poly.type
_entity_poly.pdbx_seq_one_letter_code
_entity_poly.pdbx_strand_id
1 'polypeptide(L)'
;MIRRGTTPTQVFNTSIDLSSATVLYVSYKQHGKVLINKTLEDCVVDSTSVTTALTQEETLLLDDKVKVEIQIRAKFSDGDAVASNIMETDAGRILKGGVI
;
A
#
# COMPACT_ATOMS: atom_id res chain seq x y z
N MET A 1 10.97 2.60 -4.00
CA MET A 1 11.09 1.27 -4.65
C MET A 1 10.80 0.18 -3.62
N ILE A 2 10.18 -0.93 -4.04
CA ILE A 2 9.81 -2.08 -3.21
C ILE A 2 10.62 -3.28 -3.69
N ARG A 3 11.41 -3.95 -2.84
CA ARG A 3 12.15 -5.16 -3.26
C ARG A 3 11.25 -6.39 -3.13
N ARG A 4 11.12 -7.18 -4.20
CA ARG A 4 10.35 -8.44 -4.19
C ARG A 4 10.95 -9.42 -3.17
N GLY A 5 10.11 -10.24 -2.52
CA GLY A 5 10.57 -11.23 -1.53
C GLY A 5 11.15 -10.61 -0.25
N THR A 6 10.74 -9.39 0.12
CA THR A 6 11.17 -8.73 1.36
C THR A 6 9.97 -8.20 2.14
N THR A 7 10.20 -7.66 3.33
CA THR A 7 9.17 -7.09 4.20
C THR A 7 9.29 -5.57 4.38
N PRO A 8 9.23 -4.77 3.30
CA PRO A 8 9.42 -3.34 3.40
C PRO A 8 8.24 -2.70 4.14
N THR A 9 8.56 -1.77 5.04
CA THR A 9 7.57 -0.86 5.62
C THR A 9 7.40 0.34 4.68
N GLN A 10 6.16 0.70 4.37
CA GLN A 10 5.79 1.87 3.58
C GLN A 10 5.14 2.89 4.50
N VAL A 11 5.57 4.15 4.37
CA VAL A 11 5.03 5.28 5.14
C VAL A 11 4.52 6.30 4.13
N PHE A 12 3.25 6.67 4.25
CA PHE A 12 2.58 7.63 3.40
C PHE A 12 2.15 8.82 4.26
N ASN A 13 2.44 10.03 3.79
CA ASN A 13 1.95 11.26 4.42
C ASN A 13 0.70 11.72 3.66
N THR A 14 -0.35 12.06 4.41
CA THR A 14 -1.64 12.51 3.88
C THR A 14 -1.87 13.96 4.25
N SER A 15 -2.56 14.71 3.40
CA SER A 15 -2.96 16.10 3.70
C SER A 15 -4.23 16.20 4.54
N ILE A 16 -4.82 15.06 4.90
CA ILE A 16 -6.07 14.92 5.66
C ILE A 16 -5.76 14.07 6.88
N ASP A 17 -6.37 14.42 8.00
CA ASP A 17 -6.37 13.62 9.22
C ASP A 17 -7.24 12.37 9.03
N LEU A 18 -6.62 11.20 9.10
CA LEU A 18 -7.24 9.89 8.93
C LEU A 18 -7.47 9.16 10.27
N SER A 19 -7.19 9.80 11.41
CA SER A 19 -7.32 9.17 12.74
C SER A 19 -8.73 8.67 13.06
N SER A 20 -9.76 9.33 12.50
CA SER A 20 -11.18 8.96 12.67
C SER A 20 -11.73 8.09 11.55
N ALA A 21 -10.89 7.64 10.60
CA ALA A 21 -11.33 6.78 9.52
C ALA A 21 -11.84 5.43 10.06
N THR A 22 -13.03 5.01 9.61
CA THR A 22 -13.64 3.72 9.95
C THR A 22 -13.34 2.63 8.93
N VAL A 23 -12.93 3.03 7.71
CA VAL A 23 -12.41 2.15 6.67
C VAL A 23 -11.20 2.82 6.05
N LEU A 24 -10.15 2.03 5.81
CA LEU A 24 -8.96 2.47 5.09
C LEU A 24 -8.50 1.33 4.17
N TYR A 25 -8.11 1.70 2.95
CA TYR A 25 -7.45 0.81 2.01
C TYR A 25 -6.16 1.43 1.51
N VAL A 26 -5.05 0.69 1.56
CA VAL A 26 -3.83 0.97 0.79
C VAL A 26 -3.72 -0.11 -0.29
N SER A 27 -4.08 0.26 -1.51
CA SER A 27 -4.13 -0.66 -2.65
C SER A 27 -2.90 -0.50 -3.53
N TYR A 28 -2.30 -1.63 -3.91
CA TYR A 28 -1.19 -1.70 -4.86
C TYR A 28 -1.68 -2.41 -6.12
N LYS A 29 -1.57 -1.74 -7.27
CA LYS A 29 -2.11 -2.19 -8.55
C LYS A 29 -1.01 -2.27 -9.61
N GLN A 30 -1.05 -3.35 -10.39
CA GLN A 30 -0.27 -3.54 -11.60
C GLN A 30 -1.12 -4.30 -12.62
N HIS A 31 -0.79 -4.18 -13.91
CA HIS A 31 -1.50 -4.93 -14.97
C HIS A 31 -3.03 -4.76 -14.93
N GLY A 32 -3.51 -3.58 -14.49
CA GLY A 32 -4.94 -3.30 -14.37
C GLY A 32 -5.64 -3.94 -13.15
N LYS A 33 -4.94 -4.71 -12.31
CA LYS A 33 -5.51 -5.45 -11.17
C LYS A 33 -4.88 -5.05 -9.84
N VAL A 34 -5.70 -4.93 -8.79
CA VAL A 34 -5.20 -4.78 -7.42
C VAL A 34 -4.60 -6.12 -6.97
N LEU A 35 -3.31 -6.12 -6.66
CA LEU A 35 -2.56 -7.31 -6.25
C LEU A 35 -2.40 -7.40 -4.74
N ILE A 36 -2.26 -6.24 -4.07
CA ILE A 36 -2.14 -6.14 -2.62
C ILE A 36 -3.16 -5.10 -2.16
N ASN A 37 -3.89 -5.41 -1.09
CA ASN A 37 -4.84 -4.48 -0.48
C ASN A 37 -4.75 -4.56 1.04
N LYS A 38 -4.16 -3.53 1.64
CA LYS A 38 -4.04 -3.40 3.09
C LYS A 38 -5.26 -2.69 3.65
N THR A 39 -5.74 -3.13 4.80
CA THR A 39 -6.87 -2.56 5.52
C THR A 39 -6.42 -1.78 6.75
N LEU A 40 -7.35 -1.22 7.53
CA LEU A 40 -7.04 -0.61 8.83
C LEU A 40 -6.27 -1.56 9.75
N GLU A 41 -6.62 -2.85 9.77
CA GLU A 41 -5.98 -3.85 10.63
C GLU A 41 -4.52 -4.10 10.27
N ASP A 42 -4.14 -3.83 9.01
CA ASP A 42 -2.78 -3.99 8.50
C ASP A 42 -1.95 -2.70 8.55
N CYS A 43 -2.53 -1.62 9.08
CA CYS A 43 -1.93 -0.29 9.05
C CYS A 43 -1.85 0.31 10.46
N VAL A 44 -0.79 1.08 10.70
CA VAL A 44 -0.72 2.04 11.80
C VAL A 44 -1.03 3.41 11.23
N VAL A 45 -2.11 4.02 11.71
CA VAL A 45 -2.55 5.36 11.30
C VAL A 45 -2.22 6.33 12.43
N ASP A 46 -1.40 7.34 12.15
CA ASP A 46 -1.16 8.46 13.05
C ASP A 46 -1.50 9.76 12.33
N SER A 47 -2.69 10.29 12.67
CA SER A 47 -3.26 11.52 12.14
C SER A 47 -3.09 11.65 10.62
N THR A 48 -2.02 12.31 10.17
CA THR A 48 -1.68 12.58 8.76
C THR A 48 -0.67 11.59 8.16
N SER A 49 -0.51 10.40 8.74
CA SER A 49 0.40 9.37 8.26
C SER A 49 -0.21 7.98 8.33
N VAL A 50 0.08 7.17 7.31
CA VAL A 50 -0.34 5.77 7.21
C VAL A 50 0.90 4.93 7.01
N THR A 51 1.16 4.01 7.93
CA THR A 51 2.28 3.08 7.88
C THR A 51 1.76 1.66 7.69
N THR A 52 2.29 0.93 6.72
CA THR A 52 1.95 -0.48 6.51
C THR A 52 3.17 -1.29 6.11
N ALA A 53 3.25 -2.52 6.62
CA ALA A 53 4.30 -3.47 6.24
C ALA A 53 3.77 -4.42 5.17
N LEU A 54 4.56 -4.61 4.11
CA LEU A 54 4.29 -5.65 3.13
C LEU A 54 4.95 -6.96 3.57
N THR A 55 4.33 -8.09 3.26
CA THR A 55 4.92 -9.41 3.47
C THR A 55 5.80 -9.82 2.28
N GLN A 56 6.63 -10.85 2.47
CA GLN A 56 7.39 -11.40 1.35
C GLN A 56 6.47 -11.95 0.26
N GLU A 57 5.38 -12.63 0.63
CA GLU A 57 4.40 -13.16 -0.33
C GLU A 57 3.77 -12.03 -1.14
N GLU A 58 3.34 -10.95 -0.49
CA GLU A 58 2.77 -9.78 -1.16
C GLU A 58 3.77 -9.14 -2.11
N THR A 59 5.01 -8.88 -1.67
CA THR A 59 6.02 -8.27 -2.55
C THR A 59 6.42 -9.18 -3.71
N LEU A 60 6.27 -10.50 -3.60
CA LEU A 60 6.53 -11.44 -4.70
C LEU A 60 5.45 -11.41 -5.79
N LEU A 61 4.23 -10.98 -5.46
CA LEU A 61 3.15 -10.77 -6.45
C LEU A 61 3.48 -9.65 -7.43
N LEU A 62 4.34 -8.70 -7.04
CA LEU A 62 4.72 -7.56 -7.87
C LEU A 62 5.65 -7.97 -9.01
N ASP A 63 5.49 -7.31 -10.15
CA ASP A 63 6.31 -7.47 -11.36
C ASP A 63 7.37 -6.36 -11.42
N ASP A 64 8.65 -6.74 -11.53
CA ASP A 64 9.79 -5.82 -11.61
C ASP A 64 9.93 -5.10 -12.97
N LYS A 65 9.05 -5.36 -13.92
CA LYS A 65 9.03 -4.70 -15.25
C LYS A 65 7.94 -3.66 -15.40
N VAL A 66 7.01 -3.57 -14.43
CA VAL A 66 5.86 -2.67 -14.49
C VAL A 66 5.87 -1.77 -13.26
N LYS A 67 5.43 -0.52 -13.40
CA LYS A 67 5.26 0.39 -12.26
C LYS A 67 4.18 -0.14 -11.32
N VAL A 68 4.35 0.08 -10.03
CA VAL A 68 3.35 -0.20 -9.00
C VAL A 68 2.57 1.08 -8.76
N GLU A 69 1.28 1.08 -9.09
CA GLU A 69 0.35 2.15 -8.74
C GLU A 69 -0.13 1.93 -7.30
N ILE A 70 -0.11 2.98 -6.48
CA ILE A 70 -0.53 2.94 -5.08
C ILE A 70 -1.58 4.02 -4.84
N GLN A 71 -2.67 3.66 -4.16
CA GLN A 71 -3.67 4.63 -3.74
C GLN A 71 -4.18 4.34 -2.33
N ILE A 72 -4.36 5.40 -1.55
CA ILE A 72 -5.01 5.34 -0.24
C ILE A 72 -6.45 5.82 -0.40
N ARG A 73 -7.40 5.06 0.13
CA ARG A 73 -8.81 5.45 0.23
C ARG A 73 -9.27 5.28 1.66
N ALA A 74 -10.04 6.24 2.16
CA ALA A 74 -10.59 6.19 3.51
C ALA A 74 -12.08 6.55 3.51
N LYS A 75 -12.81 6.02 4.49
CA LYS A 75 -14.20 6.40 4.78
C LYS A 75 -14.35 6.71 6.26
N PHE A 76 -15.09 7.77 6.57
CA PHE A 76 -15.35 8.26 7.92
C PHE A 76 -16.74 7.83 8.41
N SER A 77 -16.98 7.99 9.71
CA SER A 77 -18.23 7.58 10.38
C SER A 77 -19.45 8.41 9.96
N ASP A 78 -19.23 9.64 9.54
CA ASP A 78 -20.23 10.54 8.96
C ASP A 78 -20.62 10.17 7.51
N GLY A 79 -19.90 9.22 6.90
CA GLY A 79 -20.14 8.73 5.56
C GLY A 79 -19.23 9.31 4.50
N ASP A 80 -18.41 10.32 4.82
CA ASP A 80 -17.49 10.94 3.89
C ASP A 80 -16.42 9.94 3.41
N ALA A 81 -16.07 10.02 2.14
CA ALA A 81 -15.08 9.16 1.52
C ALA A 81 -14.05 10.00 0.76
N VAL A 82 -12.78 9.73 1.02
CA VAL A 82 -11.65 10.43 0.41
C VAL A 82 -10.72 9.46 -0.29
N ALA A 83 -9.98 9.96 -1.28
CA ALA A 83 -8.96 9.22 -1.98
C ALA A 83 -7.72 10.10 -2.16
N SER A 84 -6.54 9.53 -2.00
CA SER A 84 -5.30 10.18 -2.38
C SER A 84 -5.16 10.24 -3.90
N ASN A 85 -4.23 11.07 -4.37
CA ASN A 85 -3.68 10.91 -5.71
C ASN A 85 -3.08 9.51 -5.87
N ILE A 86 -3.01 9.04 -7.11
CA ILE A 86 -2.28 7.82 -7.45
C ILE A 86 -0.78 8.13 -7.36
N MET A 87 -0.07 7.30 -6.60
CA MET A 87 1.38 7.34 -6.46
C MET A 87 1.99 6.19 -7.25
N GLU A 88 3.22 6.36 -7.72
CA GLU A 88 3.93 5.31 -8.47
C GLU A 88 5.28 4.99 -7.85
N THR A 89 5.66 3.71 -7.91
CA THR A 89 6.99 3.23 -7.50
C THR A 89 7.40 2.04 -8.34
N ASP A 90 8.66 1.61 -8.22
CA ASP A 90 9.19 0.42 -8.89
C ASP A 90 9.24 -0.79 -7.96
N ALA A 91 8.98 -1.97 -8.51
CA ALA A 91 9.33 -3.24 -7.87
C ALA A 91 10.75 -3.69 -8.32
N GLY A 92 11.61 -4.06 -7.38
CA GLY A 92 12.99 -4.46 -7.64
C GLY A 92 13.15 -5.97 -7.82
N ARG A 93 13.90 -6.38 -8.85
CA ARG A 93 14.22 -7.79 -9.13
C ARG A 93 14.96 -8.48 -7.98
N ILE A 94 14.88 -9.80 -7.93
CA ILE A 94 15.64 -10.69 -7.02
C ILE A 94 16.35 -11.78 -7.80
N LEU A 95 17.47 -12.27 -7.27
CA LEU A 95 18.26 -13.33 -7.92
C LEU A 95 17.73 -14.73 -7.59
N LYS A 96 17.18 -14.91 -6.39
CA LYS A 96 16.53 -16.13 -5.93
C LYS A 96 15.09 -15.78 -5.57
N GLY A 97 14.13 -16.47 -6.18
CA GLY A 97 12.71 -16.30 -5.89
C GLY A 97 12.26 -17.05 -4.63
N GLY A 98 11.07 -16.71 -4.15
CA GLY A 98 10.43 -17.35 -2.99
C GLY A 98 10.61 -16.55 -1.69
N VAL A 99 9.94 -17.02 -0.66
CA VAL A 99 10.07 -16.52 0.71
C VAL A 99 11.30 -17.14 1.39
N ILE A 100 11.87 -16.45 2.38
CA ILE A 100 12.95 -16.91 3.26
C ILE A 100 12.57 -16.87 4.74
#